data_AF-A0A1E5PLC1-F1
#
_entry.id   AF-A0A1E5PLC1-F1
#
_cell.length_a   1.000
_cell.length_b   1.000
_cell.length_c   1.000
_cell.angle_alpha   90.00
_cell.angle_beta   90.00
_cell.angle_gamma   90.00
#
_symmetry.space_group_name_H-M   'P 1'
#
loop_
_entity.id
_entity.type
_entity.pdbx_description
1 polymer ?
#
loop_
_entity_poly.entity_id
_entity_poly.type
_entity_poly.pdbx_seq_one_letter_code
_entity_poly.pdbx_strand_id
1 'polypeptide(L)'
;MTLPQVVCVLDWHGEPPYGLTAVAVAPDRLAEAEALAFTALGGFVHPASWEGADPELRTRVVRACRPIPTEGLWHVSHDRPGVTEERSRRACLRQLTEEWPHARPLAQHEAGPGLAALVRLTALVCRMPPEILLDAEEDLLDVYDTYTVGGPDVGPQDL
;
A
#
# COMPACT_ATOMS: atom_id res chain seq x y z
N MET A 1 -26.40 -1.95 7.17
CA MET A 1 -25.79 -1.55 5.89
C MET A 1 -24.57 -2.41 5.71
N THR A 2 -24.52 -3.23 4.65
CA THR A 2 -23.37 -4.08 4.36
C THR A 2 -22.30 -3.20 3.73
N LEU A 3 -21.07 -3.22 4.26
CA LEU A 3 -19.96 -2.52 3.61
C LEU A 3 -19.72 -3.14 2.23
N PRO A 4 -19.45 -2.33 1.18
CA PRO A 4 -19.18 -2.83 -0.14
C PRO A 4 -17.93 -3.73 -0.12
N GLN A 5 -17.99 -4.84 -0.85
CA GLN A 5 -16.85 -5.74 -0.99
C GLN A 5 -15.78 -5.06 -1.83
N VAL A 6 -14.54 -5.04 -1.36
CA VAL A 6 -13.38 -4.49 -2.09
C VAL A 6 -12.40 -5.58 -2.46
N VAL A 7 -11.69 -5.40 -3.56
CA VAL A 7 -10.54 -6.22 -3.92
C VAL A 7 -9.26 -5.51 -3.50
N CYS A 8 -8.33 -6.25 -2.91
CA CYS A 8 -7.08 -5.68 -2.43
C CYS A 8 -5.89 -6.25 -3.17
N VAL A 9 -5.04 -5.37 -3.69
CA VAL A 9 -3.73 -5.73 -4.22
C VAL A 9 -2.73 -5.59 -3.08
N LEU A 10 -1.93 -6.63 -2.86
CA LEU A 10 -1.03 -6.73 -1.72
C LEU A 10 0.44 -6.64 -2.15
N ASP A 11 1.26 -5.97 -1.34
CA ASP A 11 2.72 -6.01 -1.42
C ASP A 11 3.32 -6.38 -0.07
N TRP A 12 4.27 -7.32 -0.09
CA TRP A 12 4.97 -7.79 1.10
C TRP A 12 6.43 -7.35 1.05
N HIS A 13 6.88 -6.69 2.11
CA HIS A 13 8.27 -6.38 2.35
C HIS A 13 8.91 -7.46 3.23
N GLY A 14 9.75 -8.30 2.62
CA GLY A 14 10.41 -9.45 3.26
C GLY A 14 11.69 -9.12 4.01
N GLU A 15 11.98 -7.85 4.29
CA GLU A 15 13.15 -7.42 5.06
C GLU A 15 12.69 -6.62 6.29
N PRO A 16 13.41 -6.68 7.43
CA PRO A 16 13.11 -5.85 8.58
C PRO A 16 13.26 -4.34 8.28
N PRO A 17 12.32 -3.49 8.70
CA PRO A 17 11.05 -3.85 9.34
C PRO A 17 10.10 -4.50 8.34
N TYR A 18 9.63 -5.72 8.64
CA TYR A 18 8.72 -6.45 7.74
C TYR A 18 7.43 -5.67 7.56
N GLY A 19 6.77 -5.73 6.40
CA GLY A 19 5.56 -4.93 6.21
C GLY A 19 4.61 -5.47 5.16
N LEU A 20 3.32 -5.22 5.36
CA LEU A 20 2.27 -5.55 4.41
C LEU A 20 1.55 -4.27 4.00
N THR A 21 1.46 -4.03 2.70
CA THR A 21 0.68 -2.94 2.11
C THR A 21 -0.48 -3.52 1.33
N ALA A 22 -1.66 -2.94 1.47
CA ALA A 22 -2.87 -3.28 0.75
C ALA A 22 -3.48 -2.02 0.13
N VAL A 23 -3.72 -2.04 -1.18
CA VAL A 23 -4.49 -1.00 -1.88
C VAL A 23 -5.84 -1.60 -2.27
N ALA A 24 -6.93 -0.98 -1.82
CA ALA A 24 -8.28 -1.41 -2.11
C ALA A 24 -8.83 -0.74 -3.37
N VAL A 25 -9.53 -1.52 -4.19
CA VAL A 25 -10.22 -1.07 -5.41
C VAL A 25 -11.62 -1.69 -5.41
N ALA A 26 -12.62 -0.93 -5.88
CA ALA A 26 -13.95 -1.47 -6.11
C ALA A 26 -13.92 -2.55 -7.23
N PRO A 27 -14.56 -3.72 -7.05
CA PRO A 27 -14.46 -4.82 -8.02
C PRO A 27 -14.91 -4.45 -9.44
N ASP A 28 -15.88 -3.56 -9.57
CA ASP A 28 -16.41 -3.04 -10.84
C ASP A 28 -15.51 -1.98 -11.50
N ARG A 29 -14.58 -1.38 -10.74
CA ARG A 29 -13.58 -0.42 -11.23
C ARG A 29 -12.20 -1.04 -11.45
N LEU A 30 -12.02 -2.33 -11.15
CA LEU A 30 -10.71 -3.00 -11.20
C LEU A 30 -9.99 -2.84 -12.55
N ALA A 31 -10.69 -3.05 -13.67
CA ALA A 31 -10.10 -2.95 -15.00
C ALA A 31 -9.69 -1.50 -15.36
N GLU A 32 -10.46 -0.52 -14.90
CA GLU A 32 -10.13 0.89 -15.08
C GLU A 32 -8.93 1.29 -14.22
N ALA A 33 -8.93 0.87 -12.95
CA ALA A 33 -7.82 1.10 -12.03
C ALA A 33 -6.52 0.54 -12.60
N GLU A 34 -6.56 -0.68 -13.13
CA GLU A 34 -5.41 -1.28 -13.80
C GLU A 34 -4.95 -0.47 -15.02
N ALA A 35 -5.85 -0.07 -15.91
CA ALA A 35 -5.48 0.69 -17.11
C ALA A 35 -4.85 2.05 -16.76
N LEU A 36 -5.41 2.77 -15.77
CA LEU A 36 -4.87 4.04 -15.30
C LEU A 36 -3.54 3.86 -14.56
N ALA A 37 -3.43 2.86 -13.70
CA ALA A 37 -2.19 2.54 -12.99
C ALA A 37 -1.09 2.13 -13.98
N PHE A 38 -1.42 1.36 -15.02
CA PHE A 38 -0.47 1.00 -16.06
C PHE A 38 -0.05 2.22 -16.89
N THR A 39 -0.97 3.13 -17.20
CA THR A 39 -0.64 4.39 -17.89
C THR A 39 0.30 5.26 -17.05
N ALA A 40 0.08 5.33 -15.74
CA ALA A 40 0.88 6.12 -14.82
C ALA A 40 2.25 5.47 -14.51
N LEU A 41 2.29 4.14 -14.35
CA LEU A 41 3.38 3.42 -13.70
C LEU A 41 3.89 2.18 -14.47
N GLY A 42 3.32 1.81 -15.61
CA GLY A 42 3.58 0.54 -16.32
C GLY A 42 5.01 0.31 -16.83
N GLY A 43 5.89 1.30 -16.69
CA GLY A 43 7.34 1.19 -16.87
C GLY A 43 8.12 2.03 -15.87
N PHE A 44 7.48 2.43 -14.77
CA PHE A 44 8.09 3.30 -13.78
C PHE A 44 9.15 2.54 -12.98
N VAL A 45 10.36 3.07 -12.98
CA VAL A 45 11.45 2.56 -12.14
C VAL A 45 11.36 3.27 -10.80
N HIS A 46 11.09 2.49 -9.74
CA HIS A 46 10.93 3.05 -8.40
C HIS A 46 12.26 3.62 -7.91
N PRO A 47 12.24 4.80 -7.26
CA PRO A 47 13.43 5.31 -6.59
C PRO A 47 13.79 4.41 -5.40
N ALA A 48 15.05 4.50 -4.94
CA ALA A 48 15.49 3.75 -3.76
C ALA A 48 14.76 4.20 -2.48
N SER A 49 14.40 5.48 -2.40
CA SER A 49 13.54 6.06 -1.36
C SER A 49 12.63 7.12 -1.95
N TRP A 50 11.45 7.30 -1.36
CA TRP A 50 10.54 8.39 -1.77
C TRP A 50 11.03 9.75 -1.26
N GLU A 51 11.58 9.79 -0.05
CA GLU A 51 12.21 10.98 0.55
C GLU A 51 13.33 11.55 -0.32
N GLY A 52 14.20 10.68 -0.84
CA GLY A 52 15.34 11.05 -1.68
C GLY A 52 14.99 11.22 -3.16
N ALA A 53 13.74 11.02 -3.56
CA ALA A 53 13.30 11.24 -4.92
C ALA A 53 13.26 12.74 -5.23
N ASP A 54 13.54 13.07 -6.50
CA ASP A 54 13.45 14.45 -6.98
C ASP A 54 12.02 15.02 -6.79
N PRO A 55 11.85 16.26 -6.28
CA PRO A 55 10.52 16.85 -6.05
C PRO A 55 9.64 16.94 -7.29
N GLU A 56 10.22 17.21 -8.47
CA GLU A 56 9.47 17.25 -9.73
C GLU A 56 9.01 15.83 -10.12
N LEU A 57 9.86 14.83 -9.88
CA LEU A 57 9.47 13.44 -10.03
C LEU A 57 8.30 13.07 -9.11
N ARG A 58 8.38 13.42 -7.82
CA ARG A 58 7.29 13.17 -6.86
C ARG A 58 5.99 13.80 -7.33
N THR A 59 6.04 15.11 -7.61
CA THR A 59 4.88 15.88 -8.10
C THR A 59 4.25 15.26 -9.33
N ARG A 60 5.05 14.88 -10.33
CA ARG A 60 4.58 14.25 -11.56
C ARG A 60 3.88 12.92 -11.28
N VAL A 61 4.46 12.09 -10.42
CA VAL A 61 3.93 10.76 -10.09
C VAL A 61 2.64 10.87 -9.29
N VAL A 62 2.57 11.75 -8.29
CA VAL A 62 1.34 12.02 -7.52
C VAL A 62 0.21 12.47 -8.45
N ARG A 63 0.49 13.44 -9.34
CA ARG A 63 -0.48 13.91 -10.33
C ARG A 63 -0.96 12.80 -11.27
N ALA A 64 -0.06 11.90 -11.67
CA ALA A 64 -0.40 10.76 -12.53
C ALA A 64 -1.23 9.69 -11.80
N CYS A 65 -1.01 9.51 -10.50
CA CYS A 65 -1.72 8.50 -9.69
C CYS A 65 -3.11 8.97 -9.21
N ARG A 66 -3.30 10.29 -9.03
CA ARG A 66 -4.56 10.88 -8.52
C ARG A 66 -5.84 10.42 -9.23
N PRO A 67 -5.88 10.16 -10.55
CA PRO A 67 -7.09 9.68 -11.21
C PRO A 67 -7.41 8.20 -10.98
N ILE A 68 -6.48 7.40 -10.42
CA ILE A 68 -6.67 5.95 -10.26
C ILE A 68 -7.74 5.70 -9.19
N PRO A 69 -8.86 5.02 -9.53
CA PRO A 69 -9.91 4.77 -8.56
C PRO A 69 -9.44 3.74 -7.52
N THR A 70 -9.21 4.24 -6.30
CA THR A 70 -8.88 3.42 -5.12
C THR A 70 -9.86 3.76 -4.00
N GLU A 71 -10.24 2.76 -3.21
CA GLU A 71 -11.16 2.93 -2.07
C GLU A 71 -10.40 3.25 -0.78
N GLY A 72 -9.12 2.88 -0.73
CA GLY A 72 -8.24 3.22 0.37
C GLY A 72 -6.94 2.45 0.38
N LEU A 73 -6.13 2.76 1.39
CA LEU A 73 -4.83 2.19 1.66
C LEU A 73 -4.75 1.66 3.09
N TRP A 74 -4.14 0.49 3.26
CA TRP A 74 -3.75 -0.05 4.55
C TRP A 74 -2.28 -0.49 4.53
N HIS A 75 -1.50 -0.05 5.51
CA HIS A 75 -0.12 -0.47 5.69
C HIS A 75 0.20 -0.73 7.15
N VAL A 76 0.81 -1.88 7.42
CA VAL A 76 1.38 -2.20 8.73
C VAL A 76 2.81 -2.70 8.60
N SER A 77 3.69 -2.17 9.43
CA SER A 77 5.08 -2.61 9.57
C SER A 77 5.33 -3.28 10.93
N HIS A 78 5.94 -4.46 10.94
CA HIS A 78 6.23 -5.27 12.11
C HIS A 78 7.74 -5.34 12.39
N ASP A 79 8.24 -4.46 13.26
CA ASP A 79 9.66 -4.29 13.58
C ASP A 79 10.10 -4.96 14.91
N ARG A 80 9.51 -6.08 15.29
CA ARG A 80 9.93 -6.75 16.54
C ARG A 80 11.23 -7.54 16.35
N PRO A 81 12.27 -7.28 17.17
CA PRO A 81 13.50 -8.06 17.14
C PRO A 81 13.24 -9.56 17.39
N GLY A 82 13.93 -10.43 16.65
CA GLY A 82 13.88 -11.88 16.86
C GLY A 82 12.62 -12.58 16.31
N VAL A 83 11.73 -11.86 15.63
CA VAL A 83 10.56 -12.45 14.96
C VAL A 83 10.93 -12.84 13.52
N THR A 84 10.52 -14.03 13.09
CA THR A 84 10.76 -14.52 11.73
C THR A 84 9.83 -13.83 10.71
N GLU A 85 10.27 -13.74 9.46
CA GLU A 85 9.46 -13.23 8.33
C GLU A 85 8.06 -13.88 8.29
N GLU A 86 8.01 -15.22 8.38
CA GLU A 86 6.74 -15.98 8.35
C GLU A 86 5.79 -15.60 9.49
N ARG A 87 6.33 -15.36 10.70
CA ARG A 87 5.51 -14.93 11.85
C ARG A 87 5.00 -13.50 11.65
N SER A 88 5.86 -12.59 11.17
CA SER A 88 5.48 -11.22 10.85
C SER A 88 4.42 -11.18 9.74
N ARG A 89 4.57 -11.98 8.68
CA ARG A 89 3.62 -12.07 7.57
C ARG A 89 2.25 -12.53 8.03
N ARG A 90 2.22 -13.59 8.86
CA ARG A 90 0.96 -14.10 9.42
C ARG A 90 0.28 -13.09 10.34
N ALA A 91 1.06 -12.35 11.14
CA ALA A 91 0.52 -11.29 11.98
C ALA A 91 -0.12 -10.18 11.14
N CYS A 92 0.59 -9.66 10.14
CA CYS A 92 0.07 -8.60 9.27
C CYS A 92 -1.18 -9.03 8.50
N LEU A 93 -1.21 -10.25 7.96
CA LEU A 93 -2.39 -10.76 7.25
C LEU A 93 -3.62 -10.93 8.16
N ARG A 94 -3.39 -11.33 9.43
CA ARG A 94 -4.46 -11.45 10.41
C ARG A 94 -5.05 -10.08 10.73
N GLN A 95 -4.19 -9.09 11.00
CA GLN A 95 -4.61 -7.73 11.29
C GLN A 95 -5.35 -7.08 10.10
N LEU A 96 -4.88 -7.29 8.86
CA LEU A 96 -5.61 -6.86 7.66
C LEU A 96 -7.03 -7.45 7.62
N THR A 97 -7.20 -8.72 8.00
CA THR A 97 -8.51 -9.38 8.02
C THR A 97 -9.41 -8.83 9.13
N GLU A 98 -8.84 -8.43 10.26
CA GLU A 98 -9.56 -7.86 11.40
C GLU A 98 -10.01 -6.41 11.11
N GLU A 99 -9.14 -5.60 10.50
CA GLU A 99 -9.43 -4.19 10.21
C GLU A 99 -10.24 -4.02 8.93
N TRP A 100 -9.96 -4.82 7.89
CA TRP A 100 -10.65 -4.81 6.60
C TRP A 100 -11.32 -6.18 6.31
N PRO A 101 -12.37 -6.57 7.06
CA PRO A 101 -13.01 -7.89 6.91
C PRO A 101 -13.74 -8.09 5.58
N HIS A 102 -13.96 -7.01 4.82
CA HIS A 102 -14.60 -7.03 3.50
C HIS A 102 -13.60 -7.00 2.35
N ALA A 103 -12.30 -6.90 2.65
CA ALA A 103 -11.25 -6.96 1.66
C ALA A 103 -11.01 -8.40 1.22
N ARG A 104 -11.08 -8.63 -0.09
CA ARG A 104 -10.64 -9.88 -0.71
C ARG A 104 -9.28 -9.65 -1.38
N PRO A 105 -8.20 -10.32 -0.94
CA PRO A 105 -6.94 -10.30 -1.65
C PRO A 105 -7.11 -10.80 -3.10
N LEU A 106 -6.59 -10.02 -4.05
CA LEU A 106 -6.38 -10.48 -5.42
C LEU A 106 -5.20 -11.45 -5.42
N ALA A 107 -5.34 -12.58 -6.11
CA ALA A 107 -4.21 -13.44 -6.31
C ALA A 107 -3.15 -12.71 -7.15
N GLN A 108 -1.87 -13.01 -6.93
CA GLN A 108 -0.78 -12.31 -7.62
C GLN A 108 -0.86 -12.36 -9.15
N HIS A 109 -1.45 -13.42 -9.71
CA HIS A 109 -1.65 -13.58 -11.15
C HIS A 109 -2.88 -12.82 -11.69
N GLU A 110 -3.76 -12.35 -10.80
CA GLU A 110 -4.94 -11.54 -11.12
C GLU A 110 -4.62 -10.04 -11.05
N ALA A 111 -3.60 -9.65 -10.28
CA ALA A 111 -3.10 -8.28 -10.26
C ALA A 111 -2.35 -7.99 -11.56
N GLY A 112 -2.83 -7.01 -12.32
CA GLY A 112 -2.12 -6.52 -13.50
C GLY A 112 -0.85 -5.74 -13.14
N PRO A 113 0.04 -5.53 -14.12
CA PRO A 113 1.32 -4.85 -13.90
C PRO A 113 1.18 -3.42 -13.37
N GLY A 114 0.11 -2.70 -13.73
CA GLY A 114 -0.16 -1.34 -13.26
C GLY A 114 -0.44 -1.29 -11.77
N LEU A 115 -1.43 -2.05 -11.30
CA LEU A 115 -1.77 -2.12 -9.88
C LEU A 115 -0.64 -2.71 -9.04
N ALA A 116 0.10 -3.67 -9.59
CA ALA A 116 1.30 -4.19 -8.95
C ALA A 116 2.37 -3.10 -8.75
N ALA A 117 2.56 -2.20 -9.72
CA ALA A 117 3.46 -1.06 -9.58
C ALA A 117 2.94 -0.05 -8.55
N LEU A 118 1.63 0.23 -8.55
CA LEU A 118 1.00 1.14 -7.59
C LEU A 118 1.17 0.67 -6.14
N VAL A 119 0.87 -0.61 -5.83
CA VAL A 119 1.00 -1.11 -4.45
C VAL A 119 2.45 -1.10 -3.98
N ARG A 120 3.42 -1.39 -4.86
CA ARG A 120 4.85 -1.35 -4.55
C ARG A 120 5.36 0.06 -4.30
N LEU A 121 4.87 1.04 -5.08
CA LEU A 121 5.22 2.44 -4.89
C LEU A 121 4.63 2.93 -3.57
N THR A 122 3.39 2.56 -3.30
CA THR A 122 2.73 2.90 -2.04
C THR A 122 3.44 2.28 -0.84
N ALA A 123 3.86 1.02 -0.95
CA ALA A 123 4.68 0.36 0.08
C ALA A 123 6.01 1.09 0.31
N LEU A 124 6.63 1.63 -0.74
CA LEU A 124 7.83 2.46 -0.60
C LEU A 124 7.54 3.75 0.16
N VAL A 125 6.42 4.43 -0.14
CA VAL A 125 6.01 5.68 0.53
C VAL A 125 5.67 5.43 1.99
N CYS A 126 4.95 4.36 2.32
CA CYS A 126 4.58 4.03 3.71
C CYS A 126 5.78 3.74 4.62
N ARG A 127 6.97 3.49 4.04
CA ARG A 127 8.22 3.31 4.80
C ARG A 127 8.99 4.61 5.01
N MET A 128 8.51 5.73 4.48
CA MET A 128 9.10 7.03 4.76
C MET A 128 8.98 7.34 6.26
N PRO A 129 10.02 7.90 6.89
CA PRO A 129 9.93 8.28 8.30
C PRO A 129 8.78 9.29 8.52
N PRO A 130 7.94 9.11 9.56
CA PRO A 130 6.72 9.91 9.76
C PRO A 130 7.00 11.39 10.07
N GLU A 131 8.25 11.75 10.36
CA GLU A 131 8.72 13.11 10.62
C GLU A 131 8.95 13.90 9.32
N ILE A 132 9.02 13.20 8.18
CA ILE A 132 9.15 13.82 6.86
C ILE A 132 7.79 14.31 6.42
N LEU A 133 7.64 15.63 6.35
CA LEU A 133 6.46 16.31 5.85
C LEU A 133 6.71 16.75 4.40
N LEU A 134 5.95 16.19 3.47
CA LEU A 134 5.95 16.60 2.07
C LEU A 134 4.75 17.53 1.81
N ASP A 135 4.87 18.38 0.79
CA ASP A 135 3.72 19.13 0.30
C ASP A 135 2.68 18.17 -0.31
N ALA A 136 1.40 18.55 -0.27
CA ALA A 136 0.29 17.72 -0.77
C ALA A 136 0.38 17.36 -2.27
N GLU A 137 1.16 18.12 -3.03
CA GLU A 137 1.45 17.80 -4.43
C GLU A 137 2.53 16.72 -4.59
N GLU A 138 3.34 16.48 -3.56
CA GLU A 138 4.45 15.52 -3.50
C GLU A 138 4.16 14.29 -2.64
N ASP A 139 3.19 14.39 -1.72
CA ASP A 139 2.74 13.27 -0.90
C ASP A 139 1.82 12.34 -1.71
N LEU A 140 2.27 11.09 -1.90
CA LEU A 140 1.45 10.10 -2.59
C LEU A 140 0.28 9.64 -1.71
N LEU A 141 0.38 9.71 -0.38
CA LEU A 141 -0.70 9.27 0.50
C LEU A 141 -1.96 10.12 0.30
N ASP A 142 -1.81 11.38 -0.12
CA ASP A 142 -2.89 12.31 -0.44
C ASP A 142 -3.72 11.92 -1.68
N VAL A 143 -3.31 10.91 -2.45
CA VAL A 143 -4.16 10.36 -3.53
C VAL A 143 -5.24 9.43 -3.01
N TYR A 144 -5.13 8.96 -1.76
CA TYR A 144 -6.09 8.04 -1.15
C TYR A 144 -7.10 8.79 -0.29
N ASP A 145 -8.39 8.59 -0.56
CA ASP A 145 -9.47 9.18 0.23
C ASP A 145 -9.46 8.70 1.69
N THR A 146 -9.04 7.45 1.91
CA THR A 146 -8.84 6.87 3.23
C THR A 146 -7.54 6.10 3.29
N TYR A 147 -6.77 6.27 4.37
CA TYR A 147 -5.59 5.46 4.60
C TYR A 147 -5.36 5.16 6.08
N THR A 148 -4.74 4.01 6.34
CA THR A 148 -4.23 3.60 7.65
C THR A 148 -2.77 3.20 7.46
N VAL A 149 -1.87 3.87 8.18
CA VAL A 149 -0.43 3.55 8.21
C VAL A 149 -0.02 3.42 9.68
N GLY A 150 0.52 2.26 10.07
CA GLY A 150 0.87 2.01 11.47
C GLY A 150 1.81 0.84 11.69
N GLY A 151 2.05 0.53 12.98
CA GLY A 151 2.65 -0.72 13.43
C GLY A 151 1.56 -1.70 13.90
N PRO A 152 1.86 -3.00 14.09
CA PRO A 152 0.89 -3.94 14.57
C PRO A 152 0.40 -3.53 15.94
N ASP A 153 -0.92 -3.54 16.15
CA ASP A 153 -1.49 -3.30 17.46
C ASP A 153 -0.96 -4.38 18.41
N VAL A 154 -0.08 -3.98 19.33
CA VAL A 154 0.53 -4.89 20.29
C VAL A 154 -0.48 -5.07 21.41
N GLY A 155 -1.49 -5.89 21.18
CA GLY A 155 -2.29 -6.43 22.27
C GLY A 155 -1.35 -7.04 23.32
N PRO A 156 -1.59 -6.81 24.62
CA PRO A 156 -0.76 -7.40 25.66
C PRO A 156 -1.08 -8.90 25.71
N GLN A 157 -0.22 -9.73 25.12
CA GLN A 157 0.13 -11.11 25.55
C GLN A 157 0.77 -11.89 24.40
N ASP A 158 2.09 -12.05 24.48
CA ASP A 158 2.83 -13.29 24.21
C ASP A 158 4.25 -13.05 24.72
N LEU A 159 4.36 -13.00 26.06
CA LEU A 159 5.60 -13.21 26.82
C LEU A 159 5.87 -14.72 26.91
#